data_AF-A0A845LRF9-F1
#
_entry.id   AF-A0A845LRF9-F1
#
_cell.length_a   1.000
_cell.length_b   1.000
_cell.length_c   1.000
_cell.angle_alpha   90.00
_cell.angle_beta   90.00
_cell.angle_gamma   90.00
#
_symmetry.space_group_name_H-M   'P 1'
#
loop_
_entity.id
_entity.type
_entity.pdbx_description
1 polymer ?
#
loop_
_entity_poly.entity_id
_entity_poly.type
_entity_poly.pdbx_seq_one_letter_code
_entity_poly.pdbx_strand_id
1 'polypeptide(L)'
;MESLNITTVKFMSEMKAVPQKACPHCGKQGRPVGGVTVKHLVEAVHQDKVDAGDAYFICMEEACDVVYYEASGDLRFLKHEVSVPVWFKKDADPKYACYCSRVTVEDVIHAVVDHGASTVKDVNQLTGAMKNANCKLSNPLGVCCHSVIQEAIDQGKAMKGNVGDGGNSVSDTEFQGR
;
A
#
# COMPACT_ATOMS: atom_id res chain seq x y z
N MET A 1 38.04 -4.24 -28.83
CA MET A 1 37.52 -5.60 -28.62
C MET A 1 37.73 -5.92 -27.15
N GLU A 2 36.83 -5.47 -26.29
CA GLU A 2 36.81 -5.89 -24.88
C GLU A 2 35.90 -7.10 -24.79
N SER A 3 36.53 -8.25 -24.53
CA SER A 3 35.88 -9.52 -24.26
C SER A 3 35.14 -9.44 -22.93
N LEU A 4 33.81 -9.29 -22.99
CA LEU A 4 32.95 -9.49 -21.83
C LEU A 4 33.05 -10.96 -21.37
N ASN A 5 33.36 -11.12 -20.09
CA ASN A 5 33.65 -12.41 -19.46
C ASN A 5 32.39 -13.31 -19.45
N ILE A 6 32.52 -14.56 -19.94
CA ILE A 6 31.43 -15.54 -20.08
C ILE A 6 30.70 -15.79 -18.75
N THR A 7 31.38 -15.60 -17.63
CA THR A 7 30.82 -15.72 -16.28
C THR A 7 29.73 -14.66 -15.99
N THR A 8 29.89 -13.43 -16.49
CA THR A 8 28.94 -12.33 -16.24
C THR A 8 27.65 -12.52 -17.03
N VAL A 9 27.74 -13.10 -18.24
CA VAL A 9 26.56 -13.38 -19.08
C VAL A 9 25.72 -14.52 -18.49
N LYS A 10 26.36 -15.49 -17.82
CA LYS A 10 25.66 -16.63 -17.19
C LYS A 10 24.80 -16.20 -15.98
N PHE A 11 25.25 -15.22 -15.19
CA PHE A 11 24.47 -14.70 -14.07
C PHE A 11 23.21 -13.90 -14.48
N MET A 12 23.19 -13.32 -15.68
CA MET A 12 22.02 -12.59 -16.20
C MET A 12 20.96 -13.51 -16.83
N SER A 13 21.27 -14.80 -17.05
CA SER A 13 20.40 -15.77 -17.74
C SER A 13 19.58 -16.66 -16.80
N GLU A 14 19.72 -16.53 -15.48
CA GLU A 14 19.02 -17.38 -14.49
C GLU A 14 18.05 -16.63 -13.57
N MET A 15 17.68 -15.39 -13.89
CA MET A 15 16.46 -14.81 -13.34
C MET A 15 15.26 -15.40 -14.08
N LYS A 16 14.91 -16.65 -13.75
CA LYS A 16 13.61 -17.21 -14.16
C LYS A 16 12.55 -16.21 -13.73
N ALA A 17 11.81 -15.63 -14.69
CA ALA A 17 10.60 -14.91 -14.39
C ALA A 17 9.71 -15.87 -13.60
N VAL A 18 9.55 -15.62 -12.29
CA VAL A 18 8.65 -16.41 -11.47
C VAL A 18 7.26 -16.14 -12.04
N PRO A 19 6.59 -17.12 -12.69
CA PRO A 19 5.28 -16.88 -13.26
C PRO A 19 4.38 -16.38 -12.14
N GLN A 20 3.72 -15.23 -12.35
CA GLN A 20 2.84 -14.66 -11.33
C GLN A 20 1.73 -15.67 -11.04
N LYS A 21 1.83 -16.35 -9.89
CA LYS A 21 0.93 -17.44 -9.54
C LYS A 21 -0.38 -16.87 -9.03
N ALA A 22 -1.48 -17.44 -9.48
CA ALA A 22 -2.79 -17.17 -8.91
C ALA A 22 -2.82 -17.59 -7.43
N CYS A 23 -3.60 -16.89 -6.62
CA CYS A 23 -3.84 -17.24 -5.23
C CYS A 23 -4.47 -18.65 -5.17
N PRO A 24 -3.93 -19.57 -4.36
CA PRO A 24 -4.44 -20.95 -4.29
C PRO A 24 -5.86 -21.06 -3.70
N HIS A 25 -6.35 -19.99 -3.05
CA HIS A 25 -7.69 -19.96 -2.46
C HIS A 25 -8.75 -19.36 -3.39
N CYS A 26 -8.52 -18.16 -3.94
CA CYS A 26 -9.52 -17.45 -4.75
C CYS A 26 -9.24 -17.45 -6.26
N GLY A 27 -8.10 -17.98 -6.71
CA GLY A 27 -7.72 -18.03 -8.12
C GLY A 27 -7.35 -16.67 -8.75
N LYS A 28 -7.43 -15.56 -7.99
CA LYS A 28 -7.05 -14.22 -8.48
C LYS A 28 -5.53 -14.06 -8.52
N GLN A 29 -5.04 -13.28 -9.46
CA GLN A 29 -3.61 -12.99 -9.60
C GLN A 29 -3.10 -12.21 -8.38
N GLY A 30 -2.01 -12.69 -7.77
CA GLY A 30 -1.32 -11.96 -6.71
C GLY A 30 -0.17 -11.12 -7.24
N ARG A 31 0.28 -10.19 -6.41
CA ARG A 31 1.42 -9.31 -6.68
C ARG A 31 2.69 -9.87 -6.02
N PRO A 32 3.85 -9.86 -6.68
CA PRO A 32 5.09 -10.33 -6.06
C PRO A 32 5.51 -9.45 -4.88
N VAL A 33 6.00 -10.10 -3.82
CA VAL A 33 6.54 -9.49 -2.59
C VAL A 33 7.78 -10.29 -2.15
N GLY A 34 8.81 -9.63 -1.65
CA GLY A 34 10.04 -10.30 -1.21
C GLY A 34 9.88 -11.02 0.13
N GLY A 35 10.55 -12.16 0.30
CA GLY A 35 10.50 -12.95 1.54
C GLY A 35 10.87 -12.18 2.80
N VAL A 36 11.80 -11.21 2.71
CA VAL A 36 12.11 -10.29 3.83
C VAL A 36 10.86 -9.58 4.35
N THR A 37 9.99 -9.06 3.47
CA THR A 37 8.76 -8.37 3.87
C THR A 37 7.80 -9.33 4.54
N VAL A 38 7.58 -10.50 3.94
CA VAL A 38 6.68 -11.53 4.49
C VAL A 38 7.17 -11.96 5.87
N LYS A 39 8.47 -12.24 6.02
CA LYS A 39 9.06 -12.68 7.28
C LYS A 39 8.88 -11.69 8.42
N HIS A 40 8.92 -10.38 8.15
CA HIS A 40 8.75 -9.35 9.19
C HIS A 40 7.29 -9.07 9.54
N LEU A 41 6.35 -9.43 8.66
CA LEU A 41 4.93 -9.11 8.82
C LEU A 41 4.06 -10.32 9.18
N VAL A 42 4.58 -11.55 9.11
CA VAL A 42 3.90 -12.70 9.72
C VAL A 42 4.12 -12.70 11.23
N GLU A 43 3.17 -13.27 11.96
CA GLU A 43 3.28 -13.50 13.41
C GLU A 43 4.58 -14.23 13.76
N ALA A 44 5.13 -13.96 14.94
CA ALA A 44 6.44 -14.46 15.37
C ALA A 44 6.55 -15.99 15.24
N VAL A 45 5.47 -16.72 15.52
CA VAL A 45 5.36 -18.18 15.42
C VAL A 45 5.47 -18.74 13.99
N HIS A 46 5.46 -17.88 12.98
CA HIS A 46 5.50 -18.23 11.57
C HIS A 46 6.78 -17.78 10.85
N GLN A 47 7.61 -16.94 11.47
CA GLN A 47 8.78 -16.36 10.82
C GLN A 47 9.83 -17.40 10.39
N ASP A 48 9.94 -18.51 11.12
CA ASP A 48 10.86 -19.61 10.80
C ASP A 48 10.39 -20.44 9.59
N LYS A 49 9.11 -20.32 9.20
CA LYS A 49 8.58 -20.95 7.98
C LYS A 49 8.89 -20.13 6.73
N VAL A 50 9.36 -18.89 6.88
CA VAL A 50 9.60 -17.96 5.78
C VAL A 50 11.09 -17.87 5.48
N ASP A 51 11.46 -18.24 4.25
CA ASP A 51 12.79 -17.95 3.72
C ASP A 51 12.83 -16.50 3.21
N ALA A 52 13.76 -15.71 3.75
CA ALA A 52 13.89 -14.30 3.37
C ALA A 52 14.43 -14.10 1.94
N GLY A 53 15.11 -15.12 1.38
CA GLY A 53 15.67 -15.12 0.02
C GLY A 53 14.66 -15.44 -1.07
N ASP A 54 13.51 -16.02 -0.72
CA ASP A 54 12.51 -16.49 -1.68
C ASP A 54 11.52 -15.41 -2.13
N ALA A 55 10.86 -15.70 -3.25
CA ALA A 55 9.78 -14.89 -3.80
C ALA A 55 8.42 -15.38 -3.31
N TYR A 56 7.63 -14.45 -2.78
CA TYR A 56 6.26 -14.67 -2.35
C TYR A 56 5.30 -13.80 -3.16
N PHE A 57 4.01 -14.03 -2.96
CA PHE A 57 2.94 -13.26 -3.54
C PHE A 57 1.99 -12.78 -2.46
N ILE A 58 1.40 -11.61 -2.67
CA ILE A 58 0.29 -11.09 -1.87
C ILE A 58 -1.00 -11.13 -2.68
N CYS A 59 -2.06 -11.69 -2.10
CA CYS A 59 -3.38 -11.74 -2.72
C CYS A 59 -4.09 -10.38 -2.54
N MET A 60 -4.35 -9.70 -3.65
CA MET A 60 -4.98 -8.36 -3.68
C MET A 60 -6.52 -8.39 -3.59
N GLU A 61 -7.14 -9.58 -3.63
CA GLU A 61 -8.60 -9.72 -3.52
C GLU A 61 -9.08 -9.34 -2.12
N GLU A 62 -10.01 -8.37 -2.02
CA GLU A 62 -10.42 -7.78 -0.74
C GLU A 62 -11.16 -8.78 0.15
N ALA A 63 -11.95 -9.67 -0.45
CA ALA A 63 -12.77 -10.66 0.24
C ALA A 63 -12.02 -11.97 0.55
N CYS A 64 -10.77 -12.12 0.11
CA CYS A 64 -9.98 -13.32 0.33
C CYS A 64 -9.14 -13.20 1.60
N ASP A 65 -9.26 -14.18 2.51
CA ASP A 65 -8.51 -14.18 3.78
C ASP A 65 -7.03 -14.50 3.62
N VAL A 66 -6.61 -15.05 2.48
CA VAL A 66 -5.18 -15.21 2.17
C VAL A 66 -4.55 -13.84 1.98
N VAL A 67 -3.47 -13.59 2.73
CA VAL A 67 -2.60 -12.42 2.55
C VAL A 67 -1.42 -12.84 1.70
N TYR A 68 -0.53 -13.67 2.23
CA TYR A 68 0.69 -14.11 1.54
C TYR A 68 0.62 -15.57 1.14
N TYR A 69 1.32 -15.92 0.07
CA TYR A 69 1.54 -17.31 -0.34
C TYR A 69 2.83 -17.44 -1.14
N GLU A 70 3.45 -18.61 -1.06
CA GLU A 70 4.61 -18.94 -1.88
C GLU A 70 4.22 -19.32 -3.32
N ALA A 71 5.19 -19.41 -4.22
CA ALA A 71 4.94 -19.80 -5.60
C ALA A 71 4.36 -21.22 -5.74
N SER A 72 4.78 -22.22 -4.95
CA SER A 72 4.19 -23.57 -4.98
C SER A 72 2.72 -23.56 -4.59
N GLY A 73 2.37 -22.72 -3.61
CA GLY A 73 1.04 -22.64 -3.00
C GLY A 73 0.86 -23.51 -1.75
N ASP A 74 1.90 -24.25 -1.32
CA ASP A 74 1.82 -25.13 -0.15
C ASP A 74 1.84 -24.29 1.15
N LEU A 75 2.71 -23.29 1.21
CA LEU A 75 2.75 -22.28 2.27
C LEU A 75 1.89 -21.06 1.94
N ARG A 76 1.02 -20.70 2.88
CA ARG A 76 0.21 -19.48 2.85
C ARG A 76 0.01 -18.92 4.26
N PHE A 77 -0.29 -17.63 4.32
CA PHE A 77 -0.60 -16.90 5.54
C PHE A 77 -1.92 -16.17 5.38
N LEU A 78 -2.82 -16.37 6.35
CA LEU A 78 -4.11 -15.72 6.44
C LEU A 78 -4.01 -14.38 7.17
N LYS A 79 -5.06 -13.55 7.10
CA LYS A 79 -5.10 -12.23 7.77
C LYS A 79 -4.72 -12.30 9.26
N HIS A 80 -5.16 -13.33 9.98
CA HIS A 80 -4.88 -13.49 11.41
C HIS A 80 -3.48 -14.04 11.73
N GLU A 81 -2.73 -14.47 10.71
CA GLU A 81 -1.34 -14.93 10.80
C GLU A 81 -0.35 -13.81 10.41
N VAL A 82 -0.87 -12.61 10.11
CA VAL A 82 -0.11 -11.40 9.74
C VAL A 82 -0.31 -10.35 10.82
N SER A 83 0.79 -9.75 11.26
CA SER A 83 0.86 -8.87 12.43
C SER A 83 0.30 -7.47 12.24
N VAL A 84 -0.19 -7.17 11.04
CA VAL A 84 -0.81 -5.88 10.69
C VAL A 84 -2.03 -6.09 9.80
N PRO A 85 -3.09 -5.28 9.95
CA PRO A 85 -4.19 -5.29 9.00
C PRO A 85 -3.68 -4.83 7.63
N VAL A 86 -4.15 -5.47 6.55
CA VAL A 86 -3.76 -5.15 5.18
C VAL A 86 -4.82 -4.25 4.57
N TRP A 87 -4.51 -2.97 4.33
CA TRP A 87 -5.48 -1.89 4.10
C TRP A 87 -6.55 -2.13 3.02
N PHE A 88 -6.23 -2.91 1.99
CA PHE A 88 -7.16 -3.25 0.91
C PHE A 88 -8.01 -4.49 1.19
N LYS A 89 -7.83 -5.17 2.33
CA LYS A 89 -8.77 -6.22 2.76
C LYS A 89 -10.04 -5.58 3.28
N LYS A 90 -11.18 -6.23 3.00
CA LYS A 90 -12.52 -5.68 3.24
C LYS A 90 -12.73 -5.25 4.70
N ASP A 91 -12.22 -6.06 5.62
CA ASP A 91 -12.33 -5.93 7.08
C ASP A 91 -11.07 -5.38 7.75
N ALA A 92 -10.16 -4.77 6.98
CA ALA A 92 -8.98 -4.14 7.55
C ALA A 92 -9.35 -2.96 8.44
N ASP A 93 -8.97 -3.05 9.72
CA ASP A 93 -9.14 -1.99 10.70
C ASP A 93 -7.90 -1.90 11.60
N PRO A 94 -7.18 -0.75 11.63
CA PRO A 94 -7.36 0.41 10.75
C PRO A 94 -6.83 0.16 9.33
N LYS A 95 -7.25 1.01 8.37
CA LYS A 95 -6.68 1.05 7.02
C LYS A 95 -5.51 2.02 6.96
N TYR A 96 -4.28 1.48 6.98
CA TYR A 96 -3.07 2.29 6.92
C TYR A 96 -2.75 2.77 5.50
N ALA A 97 -2.51 4.07 5.34
CA ALA A 97 -1.89 4.64 4.16
C ALA A 97 -0.35 4.57 4.27
N CYS A 98 0.20 4.84 5.46
CA CYS A 98 1.63 4.70 5.75
C CYS A 98 1.85 3.83 6.99
N TYR A 99 2.25 2.57 6.78
CA TYR A 99 2.54 1.63 7.87
C TYR A 99 3.70 2.08 8.78
N CYS A 100 4.74 2.71 8.21
CA CYS A 100 5.94 3.10 8.97
C CYS A 100 5.64 4.17 10.04
N SER A 101 4.74 5.10 9.72
CA SER A 101 4.33 6.20 10.62
C SER A 101 2.96 5.96 11.24
N ARG A 102 2.32 4.80 10.99
CA ARG A 102 0.94 4.49 11.40
C ARG A 102 -0.11 5.54 10.99
N VAL A 103 0.08 6.18 9.83
CA VAL A 103 -0.90 7.13 9.26
C VAL A 103 -1.97 6.35 8.50
N THR A 104 -3.24 6.61 8.81
CA THR A 104 -4.39 5.96 8.20
C THR A 104 -4.83 6.64 6.91
N VAL A 105 -5.64 5.96 6.10
CA VAL A 105 -6.31 6.57 4.94
C VAL A 105 -7.20 7.74 5.39
N GLU A 106 -7.85 7.60 6.54
CA GLU A 106 -8.70 8.65 7.12
C GLU A 106 -7.90 9.89 7.54
N ASP A 107 -6.72 9.72 8.14
CA ASP A 107 -5.82 10.85 8.45
C ASP A 107 -5.42 11.63 7.18
N VAL A 108 -5.16 10.91 6.08
CA VAL A 108 -4.84 11.54 4.78
C VAL A 108 -6.06 12.29 4.24
N ILE A 109 -7.25 11.70 4.31
CA ILE A 109 -8.49 12.35 3.87
C ILE A 109 -8.77 13.60 4.70
N HIS A 110 -8.65 13.55 6.03
CA HIS A 110 -8.80 14.73 6.91
C HIS A 110 -7.77 15.82 6.57
N ALA A 111 -6.52 15.46 6.30
CA ALA A 111 -5.52 16.43 5.84
C ALA A 111 -5.95 17.14 4.55
N VAL A 112 -6.58 16.43 3.61
CA VAL A 112 -7.09 17.02 2.37
C VAL A 112 -8.35 17.85 2.62
N VAL A 113 -9.35 17.30 3.30
CA VAL A 113 -10.68 17.92 3.46
C VAL A 113 -10.62 19.11 4.42
N ASP A 114 -9.98 18.96 5.58
CA ASP A 114 -10.05 19.96 6.64
C ASP A 114 -8.89 20.96 6.58
N HIS A 115 -7.72 20.50 6.11
CA HIS A 115 -6.48 21.29 6.11
C HIS A 115 -6.00 21.70 4.71
N GLY A 116 -6.70 21.29 3.65
CA GLY A 116 -6.40 21.71 2.29
C GLY A 116 -5.13 21.11 1.69
N ALA A 117 -4.63 20.01 2.24
CA ALA A 117 -3.52 19.27 1.64
C ALA A 117 -3.88 18.86 0.20
N SER A 118 -2.93 19.00 -0.73
CA SER A 118 -3.19 18.73 -2.15
C SER A 118 -2.16 17.80 -2.80
N THR A 119 -1.01 17.64 -2.14
CA THR A 119 0.11 16.81 -2.58
C THR A 119 0.55 15.84 -1.47
N VAL A 120 1.26 14.78 -1.86
CA VAL A 120 1.90 13.86 -0.89
C VAL A 120 2.85 14.61 0.06
N LYS A 121 3.51 15.67 -0.42
CA LYS A 121 4.39 16.50 0.42
C LYS A 121 3.60 17.20 1.54
N ASP A 122 2.46 17.79 1.21
CA ASP A 122 1.61 18.47 2.20
C ASP A 122 1.10 17.47 3.25
N VAL A 123 0.64 16.31 2.79
CA VAL A 123 0.17 15.23 3.67
C VAL A 123 1.30 14.74 4.58
N ASN A 124 2.51 14.54 4.06
CA ASN A 124 3.66 14.13 4.86
C ASN A 124 4.00 15.16 5.95
N GLN A 125 3.89 16.46 5.63
CA GLN A 125 4.14 17.54 6.58
C GLN A 125 3.09 17.58 7.70
N LEU A 126 1.81 17.38 7.36
CA LEU A 126 0.70 17.45 8.32
C LEU A 126 0.55 16.17 9.16
N THR A 127 0.73 15.00 8.56
CA THR A 127 0.45 13.70 9.20
C THR A 127 1.69 13.00 9.75
N GLY A 128 2.89 13.41 9.32
CA GLY A 128 4.13 12.70 9.63
C GLY A 128 4.32 11.40 8.83
N ALA A 129 3.50 11.15 7.80
CA ALA A 129 3.74 10.04 6.87
C ALA A 129 5.16 10.10 6.28
N MET A 130 5.73 8.93 6.01
CA MET A 130 7.07 8.75 5.43
C MET A 130 8.26 9.28 6.28
N LYS A 131 8.05 9.77 7.50
CA LYS A 131 9.11 10.32 8.37
C LYS A 131 10.17 9.29 8.81
N ASN A 132 9.75 8.07 9.13
CA ASN A 132 10.61 6.97 9.59
C ASN A 132 10.56 5.79 8.61
N ALA A 133 10.85 6.04 7.33
CA ALA A 133 10.60 5.08 6.26
C ALA A 133 11.37 3.77 6.42
N ASN A 134 10.63 2.67 6.61
CA ASN A 134 11.13 1.29 6.58
C ASN A 134 10.16 0.38 5.81
N CYS A 135 9.71 0.85 4.64
CA CYS A 135 8.60 0.26 3.91
C CYS A 135 8.83 -1.21 3.54
N LYS A 136 10.09 -1.61 3.33
CA LYS A 136 10.46 -3.00 3.06
C LYS A 136 10.04 -3.95 4.19
N LEU A 137 10.07 -3.49 5.44
CA LEU A 137 9.75 -4.32 6.62
C LEU A 137 8.35 -4.04 7.18
N SER A 138 7.79 -2.87 6.92
CA SER A 138 6.54 -2.44 7.54
C SER A 138 5.33 -2.41 6.60
N ASN A 139 5.52 -2.21 5.29
CA ASN A 139 4.42 -2.18 4.34
C ASN A 139 4.13 -3.59 3.81
N PRO A 140 2.88 -4.08 3.83
CA PRO A 140 2.53 -5.38 3.28
C PRO A 140 2.98 -5.66 1.84
N LEU A 141 3.14 -4.62 1.02
CA LEU A 141 3.67 -4.74 -0.36
C LEU A 141 5.20 -4.65 -0.45
N GLY A 142 5.90 -4.36 0.65
CA GLY A 142 7.35 -4.18 0.69
C GLY A 142 7.87 -2.96 -0.08
N VAL A 143 6.99 -2.03 -0.47
CA VAL A 143 7.30 -0.84 -1.28
C VAL A 143 6.82 0.45 -0.62
N CYS A 144 7.33 1.59 -1.10
CA CYS A 144 6.93 2.90 -0.60
C CYS A 144 5.41 3.11 -0.66
N CYS A 145 4.85 3.74 0.37
CA CYS A 145 3.42 4.05 0.51
C CYS A 145 2.93 5.22 -0.36
N HIS A 146 3.81 5.84 -1.16
CA HIS A 146 3.50 7.03 -1.96
C HIS A 146 2.21 6.87 -2.80
N SER A 147 2.02 5.73 -3.47
CA SER A 147 0.82 5.50 -4.29
C SER A 147 -0.46 5.43 -3.46
N VAL A 148 -0.41 4.78 -2.29
CA VAL A 148 -1.57 4.66 -1.38
C VAL A 148 -1.94 6.01 -0.81
N ILE A 149 -0.95 6.84 -0.47
CA ILE A 149 -1.18 8.22 -0.02
C ILE A 149 -1.79 9.04 -1.17
N GLN A 150 -1.29 8.91 -2.39
CA GLN A 150 -1.84 9.61 -3.55
C GLN A 150 -3.30 9.21 -3.82
N GLU A 151 -3.61 7.92 -3.76
CA GLU A 151 -5.00 7.43 -3.89
C GLU A 151 -5.92 8.01 -2.81
N ALA A 152 -5.46 8.06 -1.56
CA ALA A 152 -6.22 8.66 -0.46
C ALA A 152 -6.39 10.18 -0.62
N ILE A 153 -5.40 10.88 -1.21
CA ILE A 153 -5.53 12.29 -1.56
C ILE A 153 -6.63 12.50 -2.60
N ASP A 154 -6.63 11.68 -3.64
CA ASP A 154 -7.60 11.79 -4.73
C ASP A 154 -9.02 11.48 -4.23
N GLN A 155 -9.17 10.53 -3.29
CA GLN A 155 -10.42 10.28 -2.58
C GLN A 155 -10.88 11.52 -1.79
N GLY A 156 -10.00 12.13 -0.99
CA GLY A 156 -10.33 13.35 -0.23
C GLY A 156 -10.74 14.52 -1.12
N LYS A 157 -10.09 14.68 -2.29
CA LYS A 157 -10.46 15.70 -3.28
C LYS A 157 -11.84 15.46 -3.88
N ALA A 158 -12.16 14.21 -4.23
CA ALA A 158 -13.47 13.84 -4.74
C ALA A 158 -14.58 14.12 -3.70
N MET A 159 -14.32 13.90 -2.42
CA MET A 159 -15.25 14.25 -1.33
C MET A 159 -15.48 15.77 -1.24
N LYS A 160 -14.42 16.59 -1.32
CA LYS A 160 -14.55 18.07 -1.36
C LYS A 160 -15.37 18.56 -2.53
N GLY A 161 -15.19 17.98 -3.72
CA GLY A 161 -15.94 18.34 -4.92
C GLY A 161 -17.45 18.10 -4.79
N ASN A 162 -17.86 17.12 -3.98
CA ASN A 162 -19.26 16.79 -3.75
C ASN A 162 -19.92 17.60 -2.62
N VAL A 163 -19.16 18.42 -1.88
CA VAL A 163 -19.65 19.23 -0.75
C VAL A 163 -19.91 20.70 -1.15
N GLY A 164 -19.76 21.06 -2.44
CA GLY A 164 -19.81 22.45 -2.91
C GLY A 164 -20.75 22.76 -4.07
N ASP A 165 -22.07 22.70 -3.84
CA ASP A 165 -23.06 23.59 -4.51
C ASP A 165 -24.30 23.80 -3.60
N GLY A 166 -24.05 24.35 -2.41
CA GLY A 166 -25.11 24.72 -1.45
C GLY A 166 -24.84 26.05 -0.75
N GLY A 167 -23.90 26.84 -1.25
CA GLY A 167 -23.55 28.16 -0.71
C GLY A 167 -24.38 29.25 -1.38
N ASN A 168 -25.52 29.57 -0.77
CA ASN A 168 -26.43 30.67 -1.11
C ASN A 168 -25.70 31.94 -1.58
N SER A 169 -25.97 32.35 -2.82
CA SER A 169 -25.58 33.65 -3.37
C SER A 169 -26.38 34.75 -2.66
N VAL A 170 -25.78 35.44 -1.70
CA VAL A 170 -26.28 36.77 -1.33
C VAL A 170 -25.68 37.73 -2.35
N SER A 171 -26.47 38.05 -3.37
CA SER A 171 -26.17 39.12 -4.31
C SER A 171 -26.20 40.44 -3.56
N ASP A 172 -25.04 41.09 -3.47
CA ASP A 172 -24.92 42.50 -3.13
C ASP A 172 -25.86 43.32 -4.03
N THR A 173 -26.98 43.78 -3.46
CA THR A 173 -27.86 44.76 -4.08
C THR A 173 -27.70 46.09 -3.34
N GLU A 174 -26.99 46.98 -4.02
CA GLU A 174 -27.27 48.41 -4.12
C GLU A 174 -27.19 49.27 -2.85
N PHE A 175 -26.00 49.84 -2.66
CA PHE A 175 -25.81 51.15 -2.07
C PHE A 175 -26.39 52.24 -3.00
N GLN A 176 -27.60 52.72 -2.70
CA GLN A 176 -28.08 54.04 -3.13
C GLN A 176 -29.22 54.50 -2.20
N GLY A 177 -28.99 55.58 -1.43
CA GLY A 177 -30.07 56.38 -0.86
C GLY A 177 -29.86 56.91 0.56
N ARG A 178 -29.11 58.02 0.70
CA ARG A 178 -29.55 59.31 1.30
C ARG A 178 -28.36 60.25 1.49
#